data_AF-A0A4Q2UKM6-F1
#
_entry.id   AF-A0A4Q2UKM6-F1
#
_cell.length_a   1.000
_cell.length_b   1.000
_cell.length_c   1.000
_cell.angle_alpha   90.00
_cell.angle_beta   90.00
_cell.angle_gamma   90.00
#
_symmetry.space_group_name_H-M   'P 1'
#
loop_
_entity.id
_entity.type
_entity.pdbx_description
1 polymer ?
#
loop_
_entity_poly.entity_id
_entity_poly.type
_entity_poly.pdbx_seq_one_letter_code
_entity_poly.pdbx_strand_id
1 'polypeptide(L)'
;MSSSQAQNTVDETIATLNELDNVRVFADRKPITDWSGVRRDIKLRDFSVVFDTTALATKQYYSALVISQAKVTLLRSNKYTAFAFWRQGSPEPMNIFYTMAQPGDRYELELTLVAQRKTGEQVPLKNKIIYNLPLF
;
A
#
# COMPACT_ATOMS: atom_id res chain seq x y z
N MET A 1 34.34 17.01 22.68
CA MET A 1 32.91 17.20 22.38
C MET A 1 32.72 16.97 20.90
N SER A 2 32.15 15.84 20.47
CA SER A 2 31.42 15.73 19.18
C SER A 2 30.86 14.32 19.02
N SER A 3 29.60 14.12 19.39
CA SER A 3 28.84 12.91 19.01
C SER A 3 27.33 13.17 18.88
N SER A 4 26.87 14.43 18.91
CA SER A 4 25.44 14.74 18.96
C SER A 4 24.79 15.02 17.61
N GLN A 5 25.56 15.31 16.56
CA GLN A 5 24.99 15.61 15.23
C GLN A 5 24.71 14.37 14.38
N ALA A 6 25.53 13.31 14.49
CA ALA A 6 25.35 12.10 13.68
C ALA A 6 24.15 11.25 14.15
N GLN A 7 23.90 11.21 15.47
CA GLN A 7 22.80 10.45 16.06
C GLN A 7 21.43 11.04 15.67
N ASN A 8 21.29 12.37 15.71
CA ASN A 8 20.05 13.07 15.37
C ASN A 8 19.59 12.82 13.93
N THR A 9 20.52 12.71 12.97
CA THR A 9 20.16 12.41 11.57
C THR A 9 19.66 10.99 11.36
N VAL A 10 20.16 10.00 12.12
CA VAL A 10 19.73 8.61 11.97
C VAL A 10 18.37 8.40 12.63
N ASP A 11 18.16 8.97 13.82
CA ASP A 11 16.90 8.84 14.55
C ASP A 11 15.75 9.62 13.88
N GLU A 12 16.01 10.79 13.27
CA GLU A 12 15.01 11.49 12.45
C GLU A 12 14.70 10.76 11.14
N THR A 13 15.68 10.08 10.54
CA THR A 13 15.46 9.25 9.34
C THR A 13 14.63 8.00 9.65
N ILE A 14 14.79 7.42 10.86
CA ILE A 14 14.05 6.24 11.31
C ILE A 14 12.62 6.59 11.75
N ALA A 15 12.40 7.77 12.34
CA ALA A 15 11.07 8.26 12.72
C ALA A 15 10.15 8.46 11.49
N THR A 16 10.71 8.80 10.33
CA THR A 16 9.94 9.20 9.15
C THR A 16 9.33 8.02 8.35
N LEU A 17 9.72 6.77 8.64
CA LEU A 17 9.27 5.57 7.90
C LEU A 17 8.36 4.64 8.71
N ASN A 18 8.08 5.01 9.96
CA ASN A 18 7.26 4.23 10.88
C ASN A 18 5.77 4.59 10.85
N GLU A 19 5.37 5.70 10.24
CA GLU A 19 3.98 6.17 10.30
C GLU A 19 3.32 6.17 8.92
N LEU A 20 2.54 5.13 8.66
CA LEU A 20 1.51 5.12 7.60
C LEU A 20 0.41 6.15 7.84
N ASP A 21 0.40 6.80 9.01
CA ASP A 21 -0.63 7.75 9.44
C ASP A 21 -0.75 8.96 8.51
N ASN A 22 0.22 9.14 7.62
CA ASN A 22 0.25 10.17 6.58
C ASN A 22 0.21 9.57 5.16
N VAL A 23 -0.60 8.55 4.91
CA VAL A 23 -0.75 7.97 3.56
C VAL A 23 -2.21 8.04 3.11
N ARG A 24 -2.42 8.60 1.91
CA ARG A 24 -3.74 8.65 1.26
C ARG A 24 -3.77 7.69 0.08
N VAL A 25 -4.79 6.85 0.05
CA VAL A 25 -5.01 5.89 -1.03
C VAL A 25 -6.11 6.39 -1.95
N PHE A 26 -5.89 6.17 -3.24
CA PHE A 26 -6.82 6.50 -4.31
C PHE A 26 -7.13 5.24 -5.10
N ALA A 27 -8.39 5.06 -5.47
CA ALA A 27 -8.84 4.09 -6.46
C ALA A 27 -9.46 4.87 -7.61
N ASP A 28 -9.12 4.53 -8.85
CA ASP A 28 -9.66 5.21 -10.04
C ASP A 28 -9.47 6.74 -9.97
N ARG A 29 -8.34 7.18 -9.42
CA ARG A 29 -7.98 8.60 -9.18
C ARG A 29 -8.88 9.34 -8.18
N LYS A 30 -9.78 8.64 -7.47
CA LYS A 30 -10.61 9.21 -6.41
C LYS A 30 -10.04 8.82 -5.04
N PRO A 31 -9.98 9.75 -4.07
CA PRO A 31 -9.57 9.40 -2.72
C PRO A 31 -10.54 8.39 -2.13
N ILE A 32 -10.00 7.33 -1.51
CA ILE A 32 -10.78 6.32 -0.83
C ILE A 32 -10.98 6.76 0.61
N THR A 33 -12.19 7.21 0.95
CA THR A 33 -12.59 7.50 2.33
C THR A 33 -13.32 6.31 2.96
N ASP A 34 -13.98 5.50 2.13
CA ASP A 34 -14.58 4.22 2.48
C ASP A 34 -14.33 3.21 1.35
N TRP A 35 -14.24 1.93 1.71
CA TRP A 35 -13.97 0.84 0.77
C TRP A 35 -15.23 0.30 0.09
N SER A 36 -16.41 0.71 0.55
CA SER A 36 -17.70 0.33 -0.04
C SER A 36 -17.93 0.96 -1.42
N GLY A 37 -17.36 2.14 -1.68
CA GLY A 37 -17.46 2.82 -2.97
C GLY A 37 -16.50 2.30 -4.05
N VAL A 38 -15.63 1.33 -3.73
CA VAL A 38 -14.66 0.77 -4.67
C VAL A 38 -15.34 -0.24 -5.59
N ARG A 39 -15.13 -0.11 -6.90
CA ARG A 39 -15.70 -1.03 -7.89
C ARG A 39 -15.18 -2.45 -7.69
N ARG A 40 -16.06 -3.43 -7.94
CA ARG A 40 -15.80 -4.85 -7.65
C ARG A 40 -14.76 -5.51 -8.56
N ASP A 41 -14.60 -4.97 -9.77
CA ASP A 41 -13.62 -5.43 -10.76
C ASP A 41 -12.28 -4.69 -10.67
N ILE A 42 -12.09 -3.86 -9.64
CA ILE A 42 -10.88 -3.05 -9.46
C ILE A 42 -9.63 -3.92 -9.48
N LYS A 43 -8.57 -3.40 -10.10
CA LYS A 43 -7.28 -4.07 -10.24
C LYS A 43 -6.20 -3.34 -9.47
N LEU A 44 -5.07 -4.01 -9.21
CA LEU A 44 -3.98 -3.40 -8.47
C LEU A 44 -3.47 -2.12 -9.14
N ARG A 45 -3.45 -2.11 -10.48
CA ARG A 45 -3.06 -0.94 -11.30
C ARG A 45 -3.96 0.29 -11.14
N ASP A 46 -5.18 0.11 -10.61
CA ASP A 46 -6.14 1.19 -10.43
C ASP A 46 -5.95 1.91 -9.10
N PHE A 47 -5.10 1.35 -8.22
CA PHE A 47 -4.71 1.97 -6.96
C PHE A 47 -3.50 2.88 -7.16
N SER A 48 -3.55 4.05 -6.53
CA SER A 48 -2.41 4.92 -6.35
C SER A 48 -2.34 5.37 -4.90
N VAL A 49 -1.12 5.60 -4.42
CA VAL A 49 -0.87 5.87 -3.01
C VAL A 49 0.07 7.06 -2.93
N VAL A 50 -0.25 8.03 -2.07
CA VAL A 50 0.57 9.23 -1.89
C VAL A 50 0.75 9.53 -0.41
N PHE A 51 1.85 10.19 -0.06
CA PHE A 51 1.98 10.83 1.25
C PHE A 51 0.95 11.94 1.43
N ASP A 52 0.41 12.08 2.65
CA ASP A 52 -0.27 13.29 3.08
C ASP A 52 0.79 14.39 3.19
N THR A 53 0.72 15.34 2.26
CA THR A 53 1.71 16.39 2.06
C THR A 53 1.72 17.44 3.18
N THR A 54 0.87 17.29 4.19
CA THR A 54 0.84 18.17 5.37
C THR A 54 1.99 17.89 6.34
N ALA A 55 2.62 16.71 6.27
CA ALA A 55 3.73 16.32 7.15
C ALA A 55 5.10 16.82 6.64
N LEU A 56 5.82 17.59 7.47
CA LEU A 56 7.15 18.16 7.19
C LEU A 56 8.22 17.14 6.80
N ALA A 57 8.11 15.90 7.31
CA ALA A 57 9.08 14.83 7.12
C ALA A 57 9.13 14.27 5.68
N THR A 58 8.15 14.62 4.84
CA THR A 58 8.03 14.10 3.46
C THR A 58 8.82 14.88 2.41
N LYS A 59 9.44 16.03 2.77
CA LYS A 59 10.10 16.95 1.82
C LYS A 59 11.25 16.32 1.00
N GLN A 60 11.90 15.30 1.53
CA GLN A 60 13.01 14.59 0.87
C GLN A 60 12.55 13.50 -0.12
N TYR A 61 11.26 13.18 -0.15
CA TYR A 61 10.67 12.12 -0.98
C TYR A 61 9.80 12.72 -2.09
N TYR A 62 9.55 11.92 -3.12
CA TYR A 62 8.41 12.15 -4.01
C TYR A 62 7.11 11.85 -3.24
N SER A 63 6.05 12.59 -3.56
CA SER A 63 4.75 12.40 -2.90
C SER A 63 4.12 11.06 -3.24
N ALA A 64 4.31 10.57 -4.46
CA ALA A 64 3.81 9.27 -4.89
C ALA A 64 4.61 8.13 -4.28
N LEU A 65 3.89 7.17 -3.69
CA LEU A 65 4.43 5.92 -3.19
C LEU A 65 4.33 4.83 -4.25
N VAL A 66 5.32 3.95 -4.26
CA VAL A 66 5.38 2.80 -5.16
C VAL A 66 4.86 1.57 -4.44
N ILE A 67 3.90 0.87 -5.04
CA ILE A 67 3.49 -0.46 -4.58
C ILE A 67 4.53 -1.47 -5.09
N SER A 68 5.39 -1.96 -4.20
CA SER A 68 6.47 -2.90 -4.57
C SER A 68 5.99 -4.35 -4.55
N GLN A 69 5.10 -4.66 -3.62
CA GLN A 69 4.49 -5.97 -3.45
C GLN A 69 3.03 -5.82 -3.00
N ALA A 70 2.20 -6.76 -3.41
CA ALA A 70 0.86 -6.94 -2.85
C ALA A 70 0.63 -8.41 -2.53
N LYS A 71 -0.13 -8.68 -1.46
CA LYS A 71 -0.72 -9.98 -1.19
C LYS A 71 -2.23 -9.82 -1.31
N VAL A 72 -2.83 -10.60 -2.20
CA VAL A 72 -4.28 -10.66 -2.37
C VAL A 72 -4.76 -11.97 -1.79
N THR A 73 -5.68 -11.91 -0.85
CA THR A 73 -6.26 -13.05 -0.19
C THR A 73 -7.75 -13.11 -0.49
N LEU A 74 -8.25 -14.27 -0.91
CA LEU A 74 -9.68 -14.53 -1.05
C LEU A 74 -10.23 -15.04 0.28
N LEU A 75 -11.24 -14.36 0.80
CA LEU A 75 -11.94 -14.71 2.04
C LEU A 75 -13.39 -15.11 1.74
N ARG A 76 -13.83 -16.24 2.31
CA ARG A 76 -15.21 -16.74 2.26
C ARG A 76 -15.76 -16.89 3.66
N SER A 77 -16.85 -16.19 3.99
CA SER A 77 -17.41 -16.21 5.35
C SER A 77 -16.33 -15.96 6.43
N ASN A 78 -15.46 -14.96 6.19
CA ASN A 78 -14.29 -14.61 7.02
C ASN A 78 -13.20 -15.70 7.15
N LYS A 79 -13.20 -16.74 6.31
CA LYS A 79 -12.16 -17.78 6.29
C LYS A 79 -11.26 -17.64 5.07
N TYR A 80 -9.96 -17.89 5.27
CA TYR A 80 -8.96 -17.95 4.21
C TYR A 80 -9.30 -19.07 3.22
N THR A 81 -9.47 -18.70 1.96
CA THR A 81 -9.74 -19.65 0.86
C THR A 81 -8.50 -19.84 -0.01
N ALA A 82 -7.89 -18.74 -0.45
CA ALA A 82 -6.68 -18.75 -1.28
C ALA A 82 -5.91 -17.43 -1.14
N PHE A 83 -4.66 -17.39 -1.58
CA PHE A 83 -3.90 -16.15 -1.68
C PHE A 83 -2.95 -16.17 -2.87
N ALA A 84 -2.54 -14.98 -3.30
CA ALA A 84 -1.58 -14.74 -4.36
C ALA A 84 -0.67 -13.59 -3.97
N PHE A 85 0.61 -13.74 -4.28
CA PHE A 85 1.59 -12.67 -4.15
C PHE A 85 1.84 -12.04 -5.51
N TRP A 86 1.87 -10.71 -5.53
CA TRP A 86 2.25 -9.91 -6.66
C TRP A 86 3.47 -9.09 -6.34
N ARG A 87 4.37 -8.95 -7.31
CA ARG A 87 5.49 -8.02 -7.27
C ARG A 87 5.43 -7.11 -8.49
N GLN A 88 6.02 -5.93 -8.40
CA GLN A 88 6.09 -5.00 -9.52
C GLN A 88 6.57 -5.70 -10.81
N GLY A 89 5.80 -5.54 -11.89
CA GLY A 89 6.05 -6.20 -13.18
C GLY A 89 5.42 -7.60 -13.35
N SER A 90 4.81 -8.16 -12.30
CA SER A 90 4.10 -9.45 -12.38
C SER A 90 2.67 -9.28 -12.94
N PRO A 91 2.04 -10.36 -13.46
CA PRO A 91 0.63 -10.34 -13.86
C PRO A 91 -0.32 -10.01 -12.70
N GLU A 92 -1.46 -9.39 -13.02
CA GLU A 92 -2.47 -8.96 -12.05
C GLU A 92 -2.94 -10.08 -11.10
N PRO A 93 -2.73 -9.97 -9.78
CA PRO A 93 -3.00 -11.06 -8.81
C PRO A 93 -4.49 -11.36 -8.66
N MET A 94 -5.36 -10.37 -8.83
CA MET A 94 -6.81 -10.57 -8.69
C MET A 94 -7.39 -11.44 -9.80
N ASN A 95 -6.69 -11.57 -10.94
CA ASN A 95 -7.17 -12.41 -12.04
C ASN A 95 -7.16 -13.90 -11.70
N ILE A 96 -6.32 -14.33 -10.75
CA ILE A 96 -6.16 -15.73 -10.37
C ILE A 96 -7.45 -16.28 -9.74
N PHE A 97 -8.24 -15.42 -9.08
CA PHE A 97 -9.39 -15.85 -8.29
C PHE A 97 -10.72 -15.81 -9.03
N TYR A 98 -10.77 -15.32 -10.27
CA TYR A 98 -12.03 -15.15 -11.00
C TYR A 98 -12.88 -16.42 -11.09
N THR A 99 -12.25 -17.58 -11.25
CA THR A 99 -12.93 -18.87 -11.36
C THR A 99 -13.28 -19.49 -10.00
N MET A 100 -12.68 -19.00 -8.90
CA MET A 100 -12.84 -19.54 -7.55
C MET A 100 -13.81 -18.73 -6.70
N ALA A 101 -13.96 -17.44 -7.01
CA ALA A 101 -14.73 -16.51 -6.23
C ALA A 101 -16.23 -16.80 -6.34
N GLN A 102 -16.93 -16.75 -5.21
CA GLN A 102 -18.37 -16.99 -5.07
C GLN A 102 -19.08 -15.73 -4.55
N PRO A 103 -20.41 -15.63 -4.75
CA PRO A 103 -21.19 -14.56 -4.13
C PRO A 103 -20.95 -14.46 -2.63
N GLY A 104 -20.67 -13.24 -2.14
CA GLY A 104 -20.36 -12.96 -0.74
C GLY A 104 -18.90 -13.17 -0.34
N ASP A 105 -18.02 -13.62 -1.24
CA ASP A 105 -16.58 -13.57 -1.01
C ASP A 105 -16.07 -12.12 -0.99
N ARG A 106 -14.90 -11.91 -0.38
CA ARG A 106 -14.18 -10.63 -0.37
C ARG A 106 -12.70 -10.85 -0.61
N TYR A 107 -12.02 -9.84 -1.14
CA TYR A 107 -10.56 -9.80 -1.11
C TYR A 107 -10.07 -9.10 0.15
N GLU A 108 -9.01 -9.62 0.73
CA GLU A 108 -8.11 -8.87 1.59
C GLU A 108 -6.88 -8.49 0.76
N LEU A 109 -6.61 -7.20 0.64
CA LEU A 109 -5.49 -6.63 -0.10
C LEU A 109 -4.48 -6.04 0.88
N GLU A 110 -3.32 -6.67 0.99
CA GLU A 110 -2.18 -6.20 1.77
C GLU A 110 -1.11 -5.60 0.85
N LEU A 111 -0.83 -4.31 0.99
CA LEU A 111 0.12 -3.56 0.17
C LEU A 111 1.41 -3.29 0.93
N THR A 112 2.54 -3.58 0.29
CA THR A 112 3.86 -3.13 0.69
C THR A 112 4.27 -1.94 -0.17
N LEU A 113 4.64 -0.86 0.49
CA LEU A 113 4.91 0.43 -0.13
C LEU A 113 6.38 0.80 0.00
N VAL A 114 6.86 1.52 -1.00
CA VAL A 114 8.21 2.07 -1.07
C VAL A 114 8.11 3.56 -1.35
N ALA A 115 8.78 4.36 -0.55
CA ALA A 115 8.99 5.78 -0.81
C ALA A 115 10.23 5.96 -1.69
N GLN A 116 10.17 6.87 -2.65
CA GLN A 116 11.33 7.22 -3.46
C GLN A 116 11.88 8.57 -3.00
N ARG A 117 13.14 8.59 -2.55
CA ARG A 117 13.86 9.84 -2.28
C ARG A 117 14.04 10.62 -3.58
N LYS A 118 14.13 11.95 -3.50
CA LYS A 118 14.48 12.80 -4.64
C LYS A 118 15.87 12.50 -5.22
N THR A 119 16.73 11.86 -4.43
CA THR A 119 18.04 11.34 -4.85
C THR A 119 17.95 10.06 -5.70
N GLY A 120 16.77 9.44 -5.79
CA GLY A 120 16.52 8.19 -6.53
C GLY A 120 16.51 6.93 -5.65
N GLU A 121 17.01 7.00 -4.42
CA GLU A 121 16.98 5.88 -3.46
C GLU A 121 15.56 5.44 -3.14
N GLN A 122 15.33 4.13 -3.11
CA GLN A 122 14.06 3.53 -2.71
C GLN A 122 14.11 3.06 -1.27
N VAL A 123 13.14 3.49 -0.47
CA VAL A 123 13.08 3.22 0.96
C VAL A 123 11.76 2.52 1.30
N PRO A 124 11.78 1.25 1.74
CA PRO A 124 10.56 0.53 2.08
C PRO A 124 9.91 1.14 3.33
N LEU A 125 8.59 1.29 3.30
CA LEU A 125 7.80 1.61 4.48
C LEU A 125 7.65 0.35 5.34
N LYS A 126 7.79 0.48 6.66
CA LYS A 126 7.75 -0.69 7.57
C LYS A 126 6.36 -1.30 7.68
N ASN A 127 5.34 -0.46 7.73
CA ASN A 127 3.97 -0.93 7.88
C ASN A 127 3.36 -1.24 6.52
N LYS A 128 2.49 -2.25 6.51
CA LYS A 128 1.69 -2.63 5.35
C LYS A 128 0.30 -2.07 5.49
N ILE A 129 -0.34 -1.73 4.39
CA ILE A 129 -1.75 -1.34 4.41
C ILE A 129 -2.63 -2.52 4.01
N ILE A 130 -3.63 -2.84 4.83
CA ILE A 130 -4.51 -3.98 4.64
C ILE A 130 -5.94 -3.48 4.46
N TYR A 131 -6.60 -3.95 3.40
CA TYR A 131 -7.95 -3.53 3.03
C TYR A 131 -8.84 -4.71 2.71
N ASN A 132 -10.15 -4.55 2.92
CA ASN A 132 -11.15 -5.56 2.57
C ASN A 132 -12.02 -5.03 1.42
N LEU A 133 -11.97 -5.68 0.27
CA LEU A 133 -12.70 -5.32 -0.94
C LEU A 133 -13.83 -6.31 -1.21
N PRO A 134 -15.08 -5.86 -1.44
CA PRO A 134 -16.16 -6.76 -1.83
C PRO A 134 -15.96 -7.27 -3.26
N LEU A 135 -16.29 -8.54 -3.49
CA LEU A 135 -16.16 -9.20 -4.80
C LEU A 135 -17.50 -9.28 -5.56
N PHE A 136 -18.62 -9.50 -4.84
CA PHE A 136 -19.96 -9.68 -5.39
C PHE A 136 -21.07 -9.19 -4.44
#